data_AF-A0A0L0VAD4-F1
#
_entry.id   AF-A0A0L0VAD4-F1
#
_cell.length_a   1.000
_cell.length_b   1.000
_cell.length_c   1.000
_cell.angle_alpha   90.00
_cell.angle_beta   90.00
_cell.angle_gamma   90.00
#
_symmetry.space_group_name_H-M   'P 1'
#
loop_
_entity.id
_entity.type
_entity.pdbx_description
1 polymer ?
#
loop_
_entity_poly.entity_id
_entity_poly.type
_entity_poly.pdbx_seq_one_letter_code
_entity_poly.pdbx_strand_id
1 'polypeptide(L)'
;MWLAGGLHLNEEGLPVNPLKWWIQQARGGNTHGGLLHMALNVLSCPATTVDVERAFSFGRDYVSFKRHRLSASSVTRGMTIAFYSKSGKIKPGTLRKWKENQKNEQKKKTKGKSRDK
;
A
#
# COMPACT_ATOMS: atom_id res chain seq x y z
N MET A 1 -16.58 -17.28 -20.17
CA MET A 1 -17.34 -16.22 -19.46
C MET A 1 -17.52 -16.70 -18.01
N TRP A 2 -17.02 -15.97 -17.00
CA TRP A 2 -17.03 -16.42 -15.58
C TRP A 2 -18.46 -16.50 -14.97
N LEU A 3 -19.45 -16.01 -15.70
CA LEU A 3 -20.87 -15.92 -15.29
C LEU A 3 -21.67 -17.21 -15.54
N ALA A 4 -21.09 -18.23 -16.19
CA ALA A 4 -21.84 -19.40 -16.67
C ALA A 4 -21.90 -20.60 -15.70
N GLY A 5 -21.42 -20.46 -14.46
CA GLY A 5 -21.47 -21.54 -13.46
C GLY A 5 -20.37 -22.59 -13.63
N GLY A 6 -19.59 -22.80 -12.57
CA GLY A 6 -18.49 -23.75 -12.50
C GLY A 6 -17.18 -23.10 -12.01
N LEU A 7 -16.50 -23.77 -11.09
CA LEU A 7 -15.20 -23.34 -10.55
C LEU A 7 -14.22 -23.18 -11.73
N HIS A 8 -13.91 -21.94 -12.13
CA HIS A 8 -12.94 -21.71 -13.19
C HIS A 8 -11.53 -21.95 -12.63
N LEU A 9 -10.87 -22.97 -13.19
CA LEU A 9 -9.50 -23.31 -12.88
C LEU A 9 -8.56 -22.57 -13.85
N ASN A 10 -7.40 -22.15 -13.37
CA ASN A 10 -6.29 -21.66 -14.19
C ASN A 10 -5.76 -22.80 -15.07
N GLU A 11 -4.85 -22.50 -16.01
CA GLU A 11 -4.15 -23.50 -16.83
C GLU A 11 -3.44 -24.59 -15.98
N GLU A 12 -3.16 -24.28 -14.72
CA GLU A 12 -2.54 -25.14 -13.71
C GLU A 12 -3.55 -25.94 -12.86
N GLY A 13 -4.86 -25.85 -13.13
CA GLY A 13 -5.90 -26.55 -12.36
C GLY A 13 -6.24 -25.91 -11.01
N LEU A 14 -5.73 -24.72 -10.71
CA LEU A 14 -5.99 -24.00 -9.45
C LEU A 14 -7.16 -23.02 -9.58
N PRO A 15 -7.97 -22.78 -8.53
CA PRO A 15 -9.05 -21.81 -8.59
C PRO A 15 -8.54 -20.41 -8.95
N VAL A 16 -9.14 -19.80 -9.97
CA VAL A 16 -8.84 -18.43 -10.39
C VAL A 16 -9.15 -17.48 -9.22
N ASN A 17 -8.24 -16.57 -8.89
CA ASN A 17 -8.53 -15.50 -7.95
C ASN A 17 -9.52 -14.52 -8.59
N PRO A 18 -10.77 -14.41 -8.08
CA PRO A 18 -11.82 -13.64 -8.75
C PRO A 18 -11.50 -12.15 -8.79
N LEU A 19 -10.88 -11.62 -7.73
CA LEU A 19 -10.50 -10.20 -7.67
C LEU A 19 -9.45 -9.86 -8.73
N LYS A 20 -8.45 -10.73 -8.93
CA LYS A 20 -7.45 -10.54 -9.99
C LYS A 20 -8.09 -10.56 -11.38
N TRP A 21 -9.02 -11.48 -11.61
CA TRP A 21 -9.73 -11.59 -12.89
C TRP A 21 -10.58 -10.34 -13.18
N TRP A 22 -11.38 -9.87 -12.21
CA TRP A 22 -12.17 -8.64 -12.38
C TRP A 22 -11.29 -7.40 -12.60
N ILE A 23 -10.13 -7.29 -11.93
CA ILE A 23 -9.17 -6.22 -12.19
C ILE A 23 -8.64 -6.28 -13.64
N GLN A 24 -8.42 -7.48 -14.19
CA GLN A 24 -8.02 -7.64 -15.58
C GLN A 24 -9.12 -7.22 -16.56
N GLN A 25 -10.39 -7.54 -16.27
CA GLN A 25 -11.53 -7.06 -17.05
C GLN A 25 -11.65 -5.54 -17.03
N ALA A 26 -11.43 -4.91 -15.87
CA ALA A 26 -11.40 -3.45 -15.75
C ALA A 26 -10.32 -2.82 -16.65
N ARG A 27 -9.11 -3.40 -16.64
CA ARG A 27 -8.00 -2.94 -17.49
C ARG A 27 -8.26 -3.15 -18.98
N GLY A 28 -9.05 -4.17 -19.33
CA GLY A 28 -9.47 -4.46 -20.70
C GLY A 28 -10.65 -3.62 -21.20
N GLY A 29 -11.17 -2.67 -20.41
CA GLY A 29 -12.30 -1.82 -20.79
C GLY A 29 -13.67 -2.50 -20.69
N ASN A 30 -13.73 -3.73 -20.18
CA ASN A 30 -14.98 -4.50 -20.06
C ASN A 30 -15.66 -4.18 -18.73
N THR A 31 -16.61 -3.24 -18.74
CA THR A 31 -17.36 -2.81 -17.55
C THR A 31 -18.50 -3.76 -17.17
N HIS A 32 -18.84 -4.71 -18.05
CA HIS A 32 -19.92 -5.68 -17.87
C HIS A 32 -21.22 -5.01 -17.37
N GLY A 33 -21.58 -3.87 -17.96
CA GLY A 33 -22.81 -3.14 -17.62
C GLY A 33 -22.89 -2.63 -16.17
N GLY A 34 -21.76 -2.44 -15.50
CA GLY A 34 -21.69 -2.03 -14.08
C GLY A 34 -21.44 -3.17 -13.10
N LEU A 35 -21.55 -4.43 -13.54
CA LEU A 35 -21.25 -5.61 -12.72
C LEU A 35 -19.79 -5.62 -12.25
N LEU A 36 -18.88 -5.09 -13.07
CA LEU A 36 -17.47 -4.93 -12.72
C LEU A 36 -17.30 -4.17 -11.39
N HIS A 37 -17.99 -3.03 -11.24
CA HIS A 37 -17.88 -2.21 -10.05
C HIS A 37 -18.47 -2.92 -8.82
N MET A 38 -19.61 -3.60 -8.99
CA MET A 38 -20.22 -4.38 -7.93
C MET A 38 -19.30 -5.51 -7.45
N ALA A 39 -18.74 -6.29 -8.37
CA ALA A 39 -17.85 -7.40 -8.06
C ALA A 39 -16.58 -6.92 -7.35
N LEU A 40 -15.97 -5.82 -7.83
CA LEU A 40 -14.79 -5.25 -7.17
C LEU A 40 -15.11 -4.75 -5.76
N ASN A 41 -16.25 -4.10 -5.55
CA ASN A 41 -16.64 -3.60 -4.23
C ASN A 41 -16.89 -4.75 -3.24
N VAL A 42 -17.62 -5.79 -3.65
CA VAL A 42 -17.91 -6.95 -2.78
C VAL A 42 -16.63 -7.75 -2.47
N LEU A 43 -15.81 -8.03 -3.47
CA LEU A 43 -14.61 -8.85 -3.33
C LEU A 43 -13.43 -8.14 -2.66
N SER A 44 -13.42 -6.80 -2.63
CA SER A 44 -12.39 -6.02 -1.93
C SER A 44 -12.66 -5.85 -0.44
N CYS A 45 -13.90 -6.10 0.00
CA CYS A 45 -14.26 -6.06 1.40
C CYS A 45 -13.61 -7.24 2.14
N PRO A 46 -12.88 -7.00 3.24
CA PRO A 46 -12.36 -8.09 4.06
C PRO A 46 -13.50 -8.91 4.63
N ALA A 47 -13.37 -10.24 4.58
CA ALA A 47 -14.42 -11.16 5.03
C ALA A 47 -14.65 -11.10 6.55
N THR A 48 -13.67 -10.61 7.32
CA THR A 48 -13.72 -10.57 8.79
C THR A 48 -13.03 -9.34 9.36
N THR A 49 -13.36 -8.99 10.61
CA THR A 49 -12.71 -7.91 11.36
C THR A 49 -11.24 -8.21 11.72
N VAL A 50 -10.81 -9.47 11.57
CA VAL A 50 -9.43 -9.91 11.88
C VAL A 50 -8.38 -9.13 11.06
N ASP A 51 -8.71 -8.73 9.83
CA ASP A 51 -7.79 -7.94 9.01
C ASP A 51 -7.56 -6.54 9.58
N VAL A 52 -8.60 -5.95 10.19
CA VAL A 52 -8.51 -4.67 10.90
C VAL A 52 -7.67 -4.82 12.19
N GLU A 53 -7.88 -5.90 12.94
CA GLU A 53 -7.09 -6.21 14.15
C GLU A 53 -5.61 -6.43 13.84
N ARG A 54 -5.30 -7.12 12.73
CA ARG A 54 -3.93 -7.29 12.25
C ARG A 54 -3.31 -5.95 11.85
N ALA A 55 -4.07 -5.06 11.23
CA ALA A 55 -3.61 -3.71 10.94
C ALA A 55 -3.29 -2.94 12.24
N PHE A 56 -4.18 -2.94 13.23
CA PHE A 56 -3.91 -2.29 14.52
C PHE A 56 -2.73 -2.92 15.27
N SER A 57 -2.59 -4.24 15.21
CA SER A 57 -1.44 -4.96 15.79
C SER A 57 -0.12 -4.58 15.12
N PHE A 58 -0.11 -4.45 13.79
CA PHE A 58 1.05 -3.94 13.05
C PHE A 58 1.40 -2.49 13.43
N GLY A 59 0.38 -1.67 13.68
CA GLY A 59 0.51 -0.27 14.08
C GLY A 59 0.68 -0.04 15.58
N ARG A 60 0.73 -1.10 16.40
CA ARG A 60 0.70 -1.00 17.87
C ARG A 60 1.80 -0.11 18.43
N ASP A 61 2.98 -0.14 17.82
CA ASP A 61 4.11 0.68 18.23
C ASP A 61 3.89 2.17 17.98
N TYR A 62 3.14 2.53 16.92
CA TYR A 62 2.76 3.91 16.62
C TYR A 62 1.65 4.43 17.53
N VAL A 63 0.74 3.56 18.00
CA VAL A 63 -0.44 3.96 18.80
C VAL A 63 -0.17 3.90 20.31
N SER A 64 0.55 2.88 20.79
CA SER A 64 0.71 2.56 22.21
C SER A 64 2.14 2.70 22.72
N PHE A 65 3.10 1.92 22.18
CA PHE A 65 4.41 1.72 22.83
C PHE A 65 5.43 2.87 22.63
N LYS A 66 5.38 3.62 21.51
CA LYS A 66 6.26 4.78 21.26
C LYS A 66 5.50 6.09 21.18
N ARG A 67 4.55 6.33 22.09
CA ARG A 67 3.80 7.59 22.17
C ARG A 67 4.70 8.74 22.67
N HIS A 68 5.57 9.25 21.80
CA HIS A 68 6.10 10.61 21.90
C HIS A 68 5.01 11.65 21.51
N ARG A 69 3.80 11.53 22.07
CA ARG A 69 2.64 12.40 21.80
C ARG A 69 2.45 12.73 20.30
N LEU A 70 2.59 11.73 19.43
CA LEU A 70 2.35 11.93 18.00
C LEU A 70 0.91 12.35 17.76
N SER A 71 0.72 13.36 16.91
CA SER A 71 -0.61 13.75 16.44
C SER A 71 -1.27 12.60 15.67
N ALA A 72 -2.61 12.59 15.63
CA ALA A 72 -3.35 11.61 14.81
C ALA A 72 -2.85 11.58 13.36
N SER A 73 -2.57 12.76 12.78
CA SER A 73 -2.01 12.89 11.44
C SER A 73 -0.64 12.21 11.27
N SER A 74 0.22 12.26 12.29
CA SER A 74 1.54 11.62 12.27
C SER A 74 1.42 10.10 12.37
N VAL A 75 0.51 9.61 13.21
CA VAL A 75 0.20 8.17 13.33
C VAL A 75 -0.30 7.63 12.01
N THR A 76 -1.28 8.29 11.37
CA THR A 76 -1.82 7.88 10.07
C THR A 76 -0.74 7.84 8.99
N ARG A 77 0.08 8.91 8.88
CA ARG A 77 1.17 8.96 7.88
C ARG A 77 2.21 7.87 8.10
N GLY A 78 2.64 7.65 9.34
CA GLY A 78 3.60 6.61 9.70
C GLY A 78 3.07 5.21 9.37
N MET A 79 1.80 4.97 9.70
CA MET A 79 1.12 3.70 9.42
C MET A 79 1.01 3.42 7.92
N THR A 80 0.62 4.42 7.12
CA THR A 80 0.56 4.30 5.66
C THR A 80 1.93 3.95 5.09
N ILE A 81 2.99 4.68 5.47
CA ILE A 81 4.35 4.41 4.97
C ILE A 81 4.79 2.99 5.33
N ALA A 82 4.53 2.55 6.57
CA ALA A 82 4.87 1.21 7.04
C ALA A 82 4.14 0.12 6.24
N PHE A 83 2.85 0.31 5.95
CA PHE A 83 2.06 -0.63 5.15
C PHE A 83 2.53 -0.72 3.69
N TYR A 84 2.80 0.42 3.05
CA TYR A 84 3.34 0.45 1.68
C TYR A 84 4.75 -0.14 1.59
N SER A 85 5.56 0.02 2.63
CA SER A 85 6.88 -0.62 2.71
C SER A 85 6.75 -2.15 2.84
N LYS A 86 5.86 -2.64 3.73
CA LYS A 86 5.65 -4.08 3.95
C LYS A 86 5.06 -4.78 2.71
N SER A 87 4.21 -4.09 1.96
CA SER A 87 3.65 -4.59 0.69
C SER A 87 4.61 -4.48 -0.51
N GLY A 88 5.87 -4.08 -0.28
CA GLY A 88 6.89 -3.98 -1.34
C GLY A 88 6.62 -2.89 -2.37
N LYS A 89 5.68 -1.96 -2.08
CA LYS A 89 5.36 -0.84 -2.98
C LYS A 89 6.41 0.27 -2.93
N ILE A 90 7.21 0.32 -1.87
CA ILE A 90 8.35 1.23 -1.72
C ILE A 90 9.63 0.43 -1.93
N LYS A 91 10.49 0.88 -2.87
CA LYS A 91 11.79 0.26 -3.09
C LYS A 91 12.66 0.37 -1.83
N PRO A 92 13.32 -0.72 -1.39
CA PRO A 92 14.24 -0.67 -0.27
C PRO A 92 15.32 0.39 -0.48
N GLY A 93 15.69 1.09 0.60
CA GLY A 93 16.73 2.13 0.55
C GLY A 93 16.30 3.49 -0.01
N THR A 94 15.04 3.66 -0.45
CA THR A 94 14.52 4.97 -0.91
C THR A 94 14.70 6.07 0.14
N LEU A 95 14.31 5.79 1.39
CA LEU A 95 14.47 6.73 2.51
C LEU A 95 15.93 7.01 2.84
N ARG A 96 16.81 6.01 2.71
CA ARG A 96 18.25 6.16 2.95
C ARG A 96 18.87 7.11 1.93
N LYS A 97 18.60 6.88 0.63
CA LYS A 97 19.08 7.76 -0.46
C LYS A 97 18.59 9.19 -0.28
N TRP A 98 17.31 9.36 0.06
CA TRP A 98 16.76 10.68 0.35
C TRP A 98 17.48 11.38 1.51
N LYS A 99 17.76 10.67 2.61
CA LYS A 99 18.46 11.22 3.79
C LYS A 99 19.93 11.58 3.47
N GLU A 100 20.60 10.80 2.64
CA GLU A 100 21.96 11.11 2.16
C GLU A 100 21.97 12.37 1.27
N ASN A 101 20.99 12.52 0.37
CA ASN A 101 20.84 13.71 -0.46
C ASN A 101 20.60 14.99 0.38
N GLN A 102 19.73 14.92 1.40
CA GLN A 102 19.48 16.05 2.31
C GLN A 102 20.74 16.49 3.06
N LYS A 103 21.53 15.52 3.58
CA LYS A 103 22.82 15.83 4.21
C LYS A 103 23.79 16.48 3.23
N ASN A 104 23.83 16.03 1.98
CA ASN A 104 24.70 16.58 0.95
C ASN A 104 24.28 18.01 0.55
N GLU A 105 22.99 18.29 0.46
CA GLU A 105 22.46 19.64 0.23
C GLU A 105 22.79 20.60 1.37
N GLN A 106 22.63 20.17 2.62
CA GLN A 106 23.03 20.96 3.78
C GLN A 106 24.53 21.28 3.76
N LYS A 107 25.39 20.28 3.50
CA LYS A 107 26.84 20.48 3.37
C LYS A 107 27.22 21.47 2.25
N LYS A 108 26.53 21.43 1.12
CA LYS A 108 26.72 22.40 0.01
C LYS A 108 26.33 23.82 0.43
N LYS A 109 25.20 24.00 1.12
CA LYS A 109 24.75 25.30 1.64
C LYS A 109 25.72 25.89 2.66
N THR A 110 26.30 25.07 3.54
CA THR A 110 27.28 25.53 4.54
C THR A 110 28.62 25.93 3.89
N LYS A 111 29.08 25.19 2.86
CA LYS A 111 30.30 25.52 2.11
C LYS A 111 30.19 26.77 1.23
N GLY A 112 29.00 27.09 0.71
CA GLY A 112 28.77 28.33 -0.02
C GLY A 112 28.86 29.55 0.89
N LYS A 113 28.22 29.50 2.07
CA LYS A 113 28.23 30.59 3.06
C LYS A 113 29.61 30.92 3.65
N SER A 114 30.58 30.00 3.60
CA SER A 114 31.96 30.27 4.09
C SER A 114 32.89 30.81 3.00
N ARG A 115 32.46 30.87 1.74
CA ARG A 115 33.24 31.42 0.62
C ARG A 115 32.85 32.85 0.26
N ASP A 116 31.66 33.30 0.67
CA ASP A 116 31.16 34.67 0.52
C ASP A 116 31.49 35.59 1.72
N LYS A 117 32.43 35.19 2.59
CA LYS A 117 32.85 35.95 3.77
C LYS A 117 34.37 36.06 3.79
#